data_AF-A0A1B6EBE1-F1
#
_entry.id   AF-A0A1B6EBE1-F1
#
_cell.length_a   1.000
_cell.length_b   1.000
_cell.length_c   1.000
_cell.angle_alpha   90.00
_cell.angle_beta   90.00
_cell.angle_gamma   90.00
#
_symmetry.space_group_name_H-M   'P 1'
#
loop_
_entity.id
_entity.type
_entity.pdbx_description
1 polymer ?
#
loop_
_entity_poly.entity_id
_entity_poly.type
_entity_poly.pdbx_seq_one_letter_code
_entity_poly.pdbx_strand_id
1 'polypeptide(L)'
;MKAAIMVMWADYVSRGICPGFIFVLNAKGTSFGHALKASISTIRAFLSYAQEGNPINMKAVHIINVSYVVDKLMILTRPLIGKELYNIIKLHSGDMQSFFDVVPKNVLPAELGGTAGSSEELRNAAKHKNELYRDFFLRENELAVPKRDSQQKSLTGILEID
;
A
#
# COMPACT_ATOMS: atom_id res chain seq x y z
N MET A 1 1.11 0.43 -8.10
CA MET A 1 -0.05 0.93 -7.32
C MET A 1 -1.34 0.18 -7.66
N LYS A 2 -1.80 0.14 -8.93
CA LYS A 2 -3.07 -0.51 -9.32
C LYS A 2 -3.21 -1.98 -8.87
N ALA A 3 -2.19 -2.80 -9.07
CA ALA A 3 -2.25 -4.22 -8.69
C ALA A 3 -2.43 -4.44 -7.17
N ALA A 4 -1.79 -3.65 -6.32
CA ALA A 4 -1.94 -3.76 -4.86
C ALA A 4 -3.36 -3.38 -4.41
N ILE A 5 -3.92 -2.35 -5.04
CA ILE A 5 -5.31 -1.94 -4.82
C ILE A 5 -6.24 -3.10 -5.26
N MET A 6 -6.04 -3.68 -6.45
CA MET A 6 -6.82 -4.82 -6.93
C MET A 6 -6.76 -6.02 -5.97
N VAL A 7 -5.59 -6.38 -5.43
CA VAL A 7 -5.50 -7.48 -4.43
C VAL A 7 -6.37 -7.15 -3.21
N MET A 8 -6.24 -5.94 -2.68
CA MET A 8 -7.01 -5.48 -1.52
C MET A 8 -8.52 -5.52 -1.79
N TRP A 9 -8.96 -5.10 -2.98
CA TRP A 9 -10.36 -5.18 -3.39
C TRP A 9 -10.84 -6.62 -3.59
N ALA A 10 -10.05 -7.48 -4.23
CA ALA A 10 -10.38 -8.89 -4.38
C ALA A 10 -10.53 -9.56 -3.01
N ASP A 11 -9.66 -9.25 -2.05
CA ASP A 11 -9.77 -9.71 -0.67
C ASP A 11 -11.04 -9.20 -0.01
N TYR A 12 -11.32 -7.90 -0.10
CA TYR A 12 -12.52 -7.28 0.46
C TYR A 12 -13.81 -7.90 -0.11
N VAL A 13 -13.91 -8.03 -1.43
CA VAL A 13 -15.08 -8.63 -2.09
C VAL A 13 -15.22 -10.11 -1.72
N SER A 14 -14.11 -10.85 -1.66
CA SER A 14 -14.16 -12.29 -1.36
C SER A 14 -14.50 -12.62 0.09
N ARG A 15 -14.07 -11.80 1.06
CA ARG A 15 -14.22 -12.05 2.49
C ARG A 15 -15.39 -11.27 3.10
N GLY A 16 -15.95 -10.32 2.38
CA GLY A 16 -17.01 -9.44 2.85
C GLY A 16 -16.52 -8.37 3.84
N ILE A 17 -17.44 -7.86 4.65
CA ILE A 17 -17.16 -6.81 5.63
C ILE A 17 -16.25 -7.37 6.72
N CYS A 18 -14.96 -6.99 6.70
CA CYS A 18 -14.02 -7.30 7.75
C CYS A 18 -13.95 -6.15 8.78
N PRO A 19 -13.53 -6.41 10.04
CA PRO A 19 -13.40 -5.38 11.06
C PRO A 19 -12.35 -4.30 10.73
N GLY A 20 -11.47 -4.58 9.76
CA GLY A 20 -10.50 -3.64 9.20
C GLY A 20 -9.24 -4.34 8.69
N PHE A 21 -8.31 -3.56 8.15
CA PHE A 21 -7.06 -4.06 7.57
C PHE A 21 -5.85 -3.57 8.35
N ILE A 22 -4.86 -4.45 8.46
CA ILE A 22 -3.52 -4.14 8.96
C ILE A 22 -2.56 -4.22 7.77
N PHE A 23 -1.89 -3.11 7.47
CA PHE A 23 -0.90 -3.05 6.38
C PHE A 23 0.48 -3.29 6.94
N VAL A 24 1.28 -4.11 6.26
CA VAL A 24 2.68 -4.36 6.60
C VAL A 24 3.56 -3.98 5.41
N LEU A 25 4.44 -3.00 5.60
CA LEU A 25 5.37 -2.48 4.59
C LEU A 25 6.80 -2.87 4.98
N ASN A 26 7.44 -3.70 4.17
CA ASN A 26 8.83 -4.06 4.38
C ASN A 26 9.76 -3.02 3.74
N ALA A 27 10.52 -2.30 4.57
CA ALA A 27 11.46 -1.25 4.13
C ALA A 27 12.91 -1.74 3.98
N LYS A 28 13.15 -3.06 4.06
CA LYS A 28 14.47 -3.65 3.85
C LYS A 28 14.97 -3.32 2.44
N GLY A 29 16.16 -2.72 2.35
CA GLY A 29 16.76 -2.33 1.07
C GLY A 29 16.26 -1.01 0.49
N THR A 30 15.36 -0.30 1.18
CA THR A 30 14.99 1.07 0.80
C THR A 30 16.20 2.00 0.97
N SER A 31 16.47 2.81 -0.06
CA SER A 31 17.61 3.72 -0.14
C SER A 31 17.12 5.10 -0.58
N PHE A 32 17.96 6.13 -0.44
CA PHE A 32 17.63 7.47 -0.92
C PHE A 32 17.34 7.49 -2.43
N GLY A 33 17.99 6.62 -3.22
CA GLY A 33 17.72 6.49 -4.65
C GLY A 33 16.29 6.02 -4.94
N HIS A 34 15.72 5.16 -4.09
CA HIS A 34 14.31 4.76 -4.21
C HIS A 34 13.37 5.93 -3.90
N ALA A 35 13.73 6.76 -2.93
CA ALA A 35 12.93 7.93 -2.54
C ALA A 35 12.95 9.04 -3.59
N LEU A 36 14.11 9.32 -4.20
CA LEU A 36 14.25 10.33 -5.25
C LEU A 36 13.52 9.94 -6.54
N LYS A 37 13.34 8.65 -6.81
CA LYS A 37 12.53 8.16 -7.93
C LYS A 37 11.02 8.34 -7.70
N ALA A 38 10.58 8.43 -6.44
CA ALA A 38 9.18 8.68 -6.13
C ALA A 38 8.88 10.17 -6.25
N SER A 39 8.10 10.57 -7.26
CA SER A 39 7.70 11.97 -7.39
C SER A 39 6.81 12.39 -6.22
N ILE A 40 6.96 13.64 -5.77
CA ILE A 40 6.10 14.22 -4.74
C ILE A 40 4.61 14.13 -5.14
N SER A 41 4.32 14.27 -6.44
CA SER A 41 2.96 14.09 -6.97
C SER A 41 2.42 12.68 -6.75
N THR A 42 3.25 11.64 -6.95
CA THR A 42 2.86 10.25 -6.73
C THR A 42 2.65 9.96 -5.25
N ILE A 43 3.55 10.45 -4.39
CA ILE A 43 3.43 10.29 -2.93
C ILE A 43 2.15 10.97 -2.43
N ARG A 44 1.87 12.20 -2.89
CA ARG A 44 0.65 12.92 -2.53
C ARG A 44 -0.60 12.16 -2.98
N ALA A 45 -0.64 11.70 -4.23
CA ALA A 45 -1.78 10.93 -4.74
C ALA A 45 -2.01 9.64 -3.94
N PHE A 46 -0.93 8.93 -3.56
CA PHE A 46 -1.01 7.74 -2.72
C PHE A 46 -1.55 8.06 -1.32
N LEU A 47 -1.03 9.10 -0.66
CA LEU A 47 -1.45 9.49 0.68
C LEU A 47 -2.89 10.01 0.71
N SER A 48 -3.30 10.80 -0.28
CA SER A 48 -4.69 11.23 -0.45
C SER A 48 -5.62 10.03 -0.67
N TYR A 49 -5.23 9.07 -1.52
CA TYR A 49 -6.01 7.86 -1.69
C TYR A 49 -6.10 7.07 -0.37
N ALA A 50 -5.00 6.89 0.34
CA ALA A 50 -5.00 6.16 1.62
C ALA A 50 -5.94 6.82 2.64
N GLN A 51 -5.91 8.15 2.79
CA GLN A 51 -6.65 8.86 3.84
C GLN A 51 -8.12 9.12 3.48
N GLU A 52 -8.41 9.45 2.21
CA GLU A 52 -9.72 9.98 1.80
C GLU A 52 -10.42 9.09 0.75
N GLY A 53 -9.65 8.28 0.02
CA GLY A 53 -10.15 7.51 -1.13
C GLY A 53 -10.30 6.01 -0.90
N ASN A 54 -9.77 5.47 0.20
CA ASN A 54 -9.81 4.05 0.48
C ASN A 54 -11.08 3.72 1.28
N PRO A 55 -12.03 2.93 0.74
CA PRO A 55 -13.28 2.61 1.43
C PRO A 55 -13.11 1.61 2.58
N ILE A 56 -11.87 1.26 2.90
CA ILE A 56 -11.49 0.23 3.84
C ILE A 56 -11.03 0.88 5.15
N ASN A 57 -11.53 0.32 6.26
CA ASN A 57 -11.11 0.72 7.60
C ASN A 57 -9.67 0.27 7.90
N MET A 58 -8.71 1.20 7.83
CA MET A 58 -7.31 0.94 8.14
C MET A 58 -7.09 1.00 9.65
N LYS A 59 -6.72 -0.14 10.25
CA LYS A 59 -6.51 -0.26 11.71
C LYS A 59 -5.09 0.07 12.12
N ALA A 60 -4.12 -0.36 11.33
CA ALA A 60 -2.71 -0.13 11.59
C ALA A 60 -1.89 -0.21 10.30
N VAL A 61 -0.81 0.54 10.24
CA VAL A 61 0.20 0.47 9.18
C VAL A 61 1.56 0.24 9.84
N HIS A 62 2.08 -0.97 9.73
CA HIS A 62 3.39 -1.35 10.27
C HIS A 62 4.45 -1.24 9.18
N ILE A 63 5.45 -0.39 9.38
CA ILE A 63 6.64 -0.33 8.53
C ILE A 63 7.77 -1.05 9.25
N ILE A 64 8.27 -2.13 8.67
CA ILE A 64 9.26 -3.03 9.28
C ILE A 64 10.61 -2.91 8.57
N ASN A 65 11.69 -3.30 9.24
CA ASN A 65 13.06 -3.15 8.75
C ASN A 65 13.41 -1.70 8.39
N VAL A 66 12.93 -0.75 9.19
CA VAL A 66 13.16 0.68 8.98
C VAL A 66 14.64 0.99 9.18
N SER A 67 15.26 1.58 8.16
CA SER A 67 16.61 2.13 8.24
C SER A 67 16.58 3.62 8.58
N TYR A 68 17.72 4.19 8.97
CA TYR A 68 17.86 5.63 9.21
C TYR A 68 17.36 6.49 8.03
N VAL A 69 17.54 6.00 6.80
CA VAL A 69 17.05 6.66 5.58
C VAL A 69 15.53 6.76 5.58
N VAL A 70 14.85 5.65 5.88
CA VAL A 70 13.38 5.57 5.88
C VAL A 70 12.79 6.44 6.98
N ASP A 71 13.42 6.47 8.15
CA ASP A 71 13.03 7.38 9.24
C ASP A 71 13.04 8.85 8.80
N LYS A 72 14.10 9.30 8.10
CA LYS A 72 14.15 10.66 7.56
C LYS A 72 13.11 10.91 6.47
N LEU A 73 12.83 9.94 5.62
CA LEU A 73 11.78 10.06 4.60
C LEU A 73 10.39 10.18 5.24
N MET A 74 10.13 9.49 6.34
CA MET A 74 8.88 9.63 7.09
C MET A 74 8.72 11.02 7.67
N ILE A 75 9.80 11.63 8.17
CA ILE A 75 9.78 13.02 8.65
C ILE A 75 9.47 14.00 7.50
N LEU A 76 10.10 13.81 6.33
CA LEU A 76 9.89 14.67 5.15
C LEU A 76 8.47 14.55 4.57
N THR A 77 7.89 13.35 4.62
CA THR A 77 6.54 13.10 4.11
C THR A 77 5.45 13.41 5.13
N ARG A 78 5.79 13.57 6.42
CA ARG A 78 4.87 13.89 7.51
C ARG A 78 3.87 15.02 7.20
N PRO A 79 4.23 16.15 6.56
CA PRO A 79 3.27 17.22 6.26
C PRO A 79 2.16 16.81 5.28
N LEU A 80 2.36 15.72 4.53
CA LEU A 80 1.39 15.16 3.59
C LEU A 80 0.50 14.08 4.25
N ILE A 81 0.81 13.69 5.49
CA ILE A 81 0.11 12.64 6.22
C ILE A 81 -0.91 13.28 7.18
N GLY A 82 -2.19 13.01 6.98
CA GLY A 82 -3.24 13.43 7.90
C GLY A 82 -3.07 12.80 9.29
N LYS A 83 -3.58 13.48 10.33
CA LYS A 83 -3.39 13.05 11.74
C LYS A 83 -3.88 11.63 12.00
N GLU A 84 -5.02 11.25 11.44
CA GLU A 84 -5.60 9.91 11.62
C GLU A 84 -4.68 8.81 11.08
N LEU A 85 -4.22 8.96 9.82
CA LEU A 85 -3.28 8.02 9.23
C LEU A 85 -1.94 8.02 9.97
N TYR A 86 -1.44 9.18 10.38
CA TYR A 86 -0.19 9.27 11.13
C TYR A 86 -0.25 8.50 12.46
N ASN A 87 -1.37 8.58 13.18
CA ASN A 87 -1.56 7.93 14.48
C ASN A 87 -1.59 6.39 14.40
N ILE A 88 -1.95 5.83 13.24
CA ILE A 88 -2.00 4.38 13.04
C ILE A 88 -0.71 3.82 12.41
N ILE A 89 0.23 4.67 11.98
CA ILE A 89 1.53 4.25 11.46
C ILE A 89 2.46 3.90 12.62
N LYS A 90 3.05 2.70 12.55
CA LYS A 90 4.03 2.18 13.51
C LYS A 90 5.30 1.83 12.77
N LEU A 91 6.43 2.38 13.21
CA LEU A 91 7.75 2.10 12.65
C LEU A 91 8.46 1.07 13.53
N HIS A 92 9.00 0.02 12.92
CA HIS A 92 9.76 -1.02 13.59
C HIS A 92 11.18 -1.05 13.01
N SER A 93 12.14 -0.71 13.84
CA SER A 93 13.58 -0.77 13.56
C SER A 93 14.23 -1.81 14.48
N GLY A 94 15.21 -2.54 13.94
CA GLY A 94 15.92 -3.57 14.72
C GLY A 94 15.05 -4.78 15.04
N ASP A 95 14.81 -5.01 16.33
CA ASP A 95 14.06 -6.18 16.82
C ASP A 95 12.56 -6.11 16.48
N MET A 96 12.04 -7.22 15.99
CA MET A 96 10.68 -7.37 15.48
C MET A 96 9.70 -7.87 16.55
N GLN A 97 10.14 -8.01 17.81
CA GLN A 97 9.30 -8.53 18.90
C GLN A 97 8.02 -7.71 19.08
N SER A 98 8.13 -6.38 19.17
CA SER A 98 6.97 -5.46 19.25
C SER A 98 6.01 -5.53 18.05
N PHE A 99 6.49 -6.00 16.89
CA PHE A 99 5.66 -6.22 15.71
C PHE A 99 4.91 -7.56 15.80
N PHE A 100 5.59 -8.62 16.23
CA PHE A 100 4.99 -9.95 16.38
C PHE A 100 3.97 -10.05 17.53
N ASP A 101 4.04 -9.14 18.50
CA ASP A 101 3.01 -9.01 19.55
C ASP A 101 1.64 -8.61 18.97
N VAL A 102 1.62 -7.94 17.81
CA VAL A 102 0.41 -7.46 17.15
C VAL A 102 0.06 -8.30 15.92
N VAL A 103 1.07 -8.72 15.15
CA VAL A 103 0.89 -9.47 13.89
C VAL A 103 1.34 -10.93 14.07
N PRO A 104 0.41 -11.90 14.00
CA PRO A 104 0.73 -13.31 14.11
C PRO A 104 1.73 -13.81 13.05
N LYS A 105 2.64 -14.69 13.44
CA LYS A 105 3.64 -15.26 12.51
C LYS A 105 3.03 -16.13 11.41
N ASN A 106 1.87 -16.75 11.65
CA ASN A 106 1.22 -17.64 10.70
C ASN A 106 0.59 -16.92 9.49
N VAL A 107 0.53 -15.59 9.47
CA VAL A 107 0.05 -14.81 8.32
C VAL A 107 1.19 -14.14 7.54
N LEU A 108 2.43 -14.28 8.03
CA LEU A 108 3.60 -13.66 7.42
C LEU A 108 4.43 -14.68 6.64
N PRO A 109 5.09 -14.25 5.56
CA PRO A 109 5.99 -15.10 4.82
C PRO A 109 7.23 -15.47 5.64
N ALA A 110 7.84 -16.60 5.27
CA ALA A 110 9.03 -17.14 5.92
C ALA A 110 10.21 -16.15 5.93
N GLU A 111 10.38 -15.37 4.86
CA GLU A 111 11.46 -14.37 4.74
C GLU A 111 11.31 -13.20 5.74
N LEU A 112 10.12 -13.05 6.34
CA LEU A 112 9.84 -12.08 7.40
C LEU A 112 9.77 -12.75 8.79
N GLY A 113 10.20 -14.00 8.93
CA GLY A 113 10.15 -14.75 10.20
C GLY A 113 8.78 -15.34 10.52
N GLY A 114 7.90 -15.45 9.52
CA GLY A 114 6.58 -16.08 9.63
C GLY A 114 6.56 -17.55 9.19
N THR A 115 5.35 -18.11 9.10
CA THR A 115 5.11 -19.51 8.73
C THR A 115 4.04 -19.70 7.65
N ALA A 116 3.63 -18.62 6.95
CA ALA A 116 2.59 -18.66 5.92
C ALA A 116 3.05 -19.20 4.55
N GLY A 117 4.27 -19.73 4.45
CA GLY A 117 4.93 -20.08 3.19
C GLY A 117 5.92 -19.00 2.74
N SER A 118 6.46 -19.15 1.54
CA SER A 118 7.40 -18.19 0.94
C SER A 118 6.69 -16.95 0.39
N SER A 119 7.42 -15.84 0.29
CA SER A 119 6.93 -14.61 -0.33
C SER A 119 6.54 -14.83 -1.79
N GLU A 120 7.21 -15.75 -2.48
CA GLU A 120 6.88 -16.11 -3.86
C GLU A 120 5.55 -16.84 -3.97
N GLU A 121 5.30 -17.84 -3.12
CA GLU A 121 4.03 -18.58 -3.11
C GLU A 121 2.86 -17.64 -2.83
N LEU A 122 2.99 -16.77 -1.82
CA LEU A 122 1.96 -15.77 -1.50
C LEU A 122 1.73 -14.78 -2.64
N ARG A 123 2.80 -14.33 -3.32
CA ARG A 123 2.71 -13.45 -4.49
C ARG A 123 1.97 -14.15 -5.64
N ASN A 124 2.27 -15.41 -5.89
CA ASN A 124 1.64 -16.18 -6.96
C ASN A 124 0.15 -16.44 -6.66
N ALA A 125 -0.19 -16.78 -5.41
CA ALA A 125 -1.57 -16.92 -4.97
C ALA A 125 -2.36 -15.61 -5.12
N ALA A 126 -1.79 -14.47 -4.74
CA ALA A 126 -2.42 -13.17 -4.92
C ALA A 126 -2.63 -12.78 -6.39
N LYS A 127 -1.66 -13.09 -7.26
CA LYS A 127 -1.80 -12.91 -8.71
C LYS A 127 -2.92 -13.77 -9.28
N HIS A 128 -2.94 -15.06 -8.95
CA HIS A 128 -3.97 -15.97 -9.40
C HIS A 128 -5.36 -15.53 -8.93
N LYS A 129 -5.47 -15.06 -7.68
CA LYS A 129 -6.71 -14.47 -7.19
C LYS A 129 -7.14 -13.26 -8.03
N ASN A 130 -6.24 -12.33 -8.33
CA ASN A 130 -6.59 -11.19 -9.19
C ASN A 130 -7.06 -11.62 -10.60
N GLU A 131 -6.48 -12.69 -11.16
CA GLU A 131 -6.93 -13.25 -12.44
C GLU A 131 -8.36 -13.79 -12.36
N LEU A 132 -8.73 -14.46 -11.26
CA LEU A 132 -10.10 -14.93 -11.03
C LEU A 132 -11.12 -13.79 -10.95
N TYR A 133 -10.71 -12.62 -10.43
CA TYR A 133 -11.56 -11.43 -10.32
C TYR A 133 -11.38 -10.45 -11.48
N ARG A 134 -10.69 -10.85 -12.56
CA ARG A 134 -10.40 -9.97 -13.71
C ARG A 134 -11.66 -9.33 -14.29
N ASP A 135 -12.69 -10.13 -14.54
CA ASP A 135 -13.92 -9.65 -15.17
C ASP A 135 -14.71 -8.71 -14.26
N PHE A 136 -14.66 -8.96 -12.94
CA PHE A 136 -15.18 -8.04 -11.94
C PHE A 136 -14.49 -6.66 -12.03
N PHE A 137 -13.16 -6.64 -12.10
CA PHE A 137 -12.41 -5.38 -12.21
C PHE A 137 -12.64 -4.64 -13.53
N LEU A 138 -12.82 -5.37 -14.64
CA LEU A 138 -13.15 -4.75 -15.92
C LEU A 138 -14.51 -4.06 -15.86
N ARG A 139 -15.53 -4.73 -15.31
CA ARG A 139 -16.86 -4.14 -15.13
C ARG A 139 -16.83 -2.92 -14.21
N GLU A 140 -16.14 -2.99 -13.08
CA GLU A 140 -15.97 -1.85 -12.18
C GLU A 140 -15.33 -0.64 -12.88
N ASN A 141 -14.34 -0.90 -13.75
CA ASN A 141 -13.69 0.15 -14.52
C ASN A 141 -14.60 0.80 -15.56
N GLU A 142 -15.58 0.08 -16.11
CA GLU A 142 -16.61 0.63 -17.02
C GLU A 142 -17.60 1.55 -16.30
N LEU A 143 -17.87 1.27 -15.02
CA LEU A 143 -18.77 2.07 -14.17
C LEU A 143 -18.08 3.30 -13.58
N ALA A 144 -16.76 3.42 -13.72
CA ALA A 144 -16.02 4.57 -13.23
C ALA A 144 -16.46 5.84 -13.98
N VAL A 145 -17.00 6.81 -13.23
CA VAL A 145 -17.42 8.11 -13.78
C VAL A 145 -16.22 8.77 -14.49
N PRO A 146 -16.38 9.27 -15.74
CA PRO A 146 -15.29 9.95 -16.43
C PRO A 146 -14.79 11.13 -15.61
N LYS A 147 -13.46 11.25 -15.50
CA LYS A 147 -12.82 12.36 -14.76
C LYS A 147 -13.25 13.68 -15.40
N ARG A 148 -13.63 14.67 -14.56
CA ARG A 148 -13.98 16.02 -15.03
C ARG A 148 -12.81 16.63 -15.82
N ASP A 149 -13.11 17.29 -16.93
CA ASP A 149 -12.16 17.82 -17.94
C ASP A 149 -10.98 18.66 -17.39
N SER A 150 -11.12 19.25 -16.20
CA SER A 150 -10.07 20.05 -15.56
C SER A 150 -8.85 19.24 -15.10
N GLN A 151 -8.98 17.93 -14.84
CA GLN A 151 -7.85 17.06 -14.49
C GLN A 151 -7.17 16.43 -15.72
N GLN A 152 -7.83 16.42 -16.88
CA GLN A 152 -7.32 15.80 -18.10
C GLN A 152 -6.22 16.66 -18.74
N LYS A 153 -6.38 17.99 -18.73
CA LYS A 153 -5.37 18.94 -19.26
C LYS A 153 -4.04 18.93 -18.48
N SER A 154 -4.06 18.57 -17.20
CA SER A 154 -2.84 18.49 -16.37
C SER A 154 -2.00 17.25 -16.68
N LEU A 155 -2.60 16.17 -17.20
CA LEU A 155 -1.91 14.90 -17.45
C LEU A 155 -1.41 14.81 -18.88
N THR A 156 -2.10 15.43 -19.85
CA THR A 156 -1.61 15.53 -21.23
C THR A 156 -0.36 16.40 -21.35
N GLY A 157 -0.26 17.48 -20.57
CA GLY A 157 0.95 18.33 -20.56
C GLY A 157 2.20 17.70 -19.93
N ILE A 158 2.08 16.55 -19.25
CA ILE A 158 3.21 15.79 -18.70
C ILE A 158 3.64 14.65 -19.64
N LEU A 159 2.79 14.29 -20.61
CA LEU A 159 3.05 13.23 -21.58
C LEU A 159 3.58 13.75 -22.93
N GLU A 160 3.73 15.08 -23.10
CA GLU A 160 4.27 15.73 -24.30
C GLU A 160 5.64 16.40 -24.08
N ILE A 161 6.42 15.95 -23.09
CA ILE A 161 7.83 16.36 -22.98
C ILE A 161 8.68 15.12 -23.26
N ASP A 162 9.07 14.98 -24.53
CA ASP A 162 10.25 14.21 -24.97
C ASP A 162 11.54 14.77 -24.33
#